data_AF-A0A4U0PXM6-F1
#
_entry.id   AF-A0A4U0PXM6-F1
#
_cell.length_a   1.000
_cell.length_b   1.000
_cell.length_c   1.000
_cell.angle_alpha   90.00
_cell.angle_beta   90.00
_cell.angle_gamma   90.00
#
_symmetry.space_group_name_H-M   'P 1'
#
loop_
_entity.id
_entity.type
_entity.pdbx_description
1 polymer ?
#
loop_
_entity_poly.entity_id
_entity_poly.type
_entity_poly.pdbx_seq_one_letter_code
_entity_poly.pdbx_strand_id
1 'polypeptide(L)'
;MTGKGKAGVKSDWTLWRALEEWRAKKRELEPMFAAAGLGDEQETLANRAIVDLKRAPPTPPLVSGDTQRDIEETKRYREAYYRHFEESLYKVEALLRLPWVPEMEPLAEAIRGEVAQLREWMTEHPATRPDFTRLEALVQHYIKLDHPELQLPEGLLDGRRRALMDIAGYPLLVQHALKDPFNEAVPPLTSDAFRNDFETRAQTYLQTDWLHSRVVTQWYATLALDAAVARKKRDSTDRARLAKLLRRRWPTLSVLLPGFEQADQLWYLMLSGLTFLALFAEWWIPAGFLVIWLSMSIGAHRREKKEIEARQAYLSTQVGTMKRVRDRFVAGVTQPDKLAFQLRQLDEAGEYIDDTLYRLLGLHTYDTEE
;
A
#
# COMPACT_ATOMS: atom_id res chain seq x y z
N MET A 1 -9.48 32.12 10.97
CA MET A 1 -9.91 32.49 9.61
C MET A 1 -9.19 31.61 8.60
N THR A 2 -9.95 30.66 8.02
CA THR A 2 -9.88 30.15 6.64
C THR A 2 -8.51 29.99 5.96
N GLY A 3 -7.85 28.86 6.22
CA GLY A 3 -6.72 28.36 5.40
C GLY A 3 -6.78 26.86 5.04
N LYS A 4 -7.72 26.08 5.59
CA LYS A 4 -7.74 24.61 5.46
C LYS A 4 -8.37 24.07 4.15
N GLY A 5 -9.03 24.91 3.35
CA GLY A 5 -9.81 24.43 2.19
C GLY A 5 -9.02 24.23 0.88
N LYS A 6 -7.87 24.89 0.70
CA LYS A 6 -7.11 24.81 -0.58
C LYS A 6 -6.01 23.76 -0.60
N ALA A 7 -5.57 23.28 0.56
CA ALA A 7 -4.53 22.25 0.66
C ALA A 7 -5.09 20.86 0.31
N GLY A 8 -6.29 20.52 0.77
CA GLY A 8 -6.96 19.24 0.49
C GLY A 8 -7.18 19.00 -1.00
N VAL A 9 -7.76 19.96 -1.72
CA VAL A 9 -8.04 19.80 -3.17
C VAL A 9 -6.76 19.64 -4.00
N LYS A 10 -5.65 20.29 -3.59
CA LYS A 10 -4.35 20.11 -4.25
C LYS A 10 -3.70 18.78 -3.89
N SER A 11 -3.79 18.33 -2.64
CA SER A 11 -3.26 17.03 -2.23
C SER A 11 -3.98 15.88 -2.93
N ASP A 12 -5.30 15.97 -3.07
CA ASP A 12 -6.13 14.94 -3.68
C ASP A 12 -5.79 14.79 -5.18
N TRP A 13 -5.61 15.92 -5.88
CA TRP A 13 -5.15 15.93 -7.27
C TRP A 13 -3.74 15.35 -7.46
N THR A 14 -2.82 15.65 -6.53
CA THR A 14 -1.46 15.07 -6.58
C THR A 14 -1.45 13.58 -6.27
N LEU A 15 -2.34 13.12 -5.38
CA LEU A 15 -2.48 11.73 -4.99
C LEU A 15 -3.05 10.90 -6.14
N TRP A 16 -4.08 11.42 -6.79
CA TRP A 16 -4.67 10.81 -7.98
C TRP A 16 -3.63 10.59 -9.07
N ARG A 17 -2.84 11.63 -9.38
CA ARG A 17 -1.79 11.54 -10.38
C ARG A 17 -0.70 10.53 -10.00
N ALA A 18 -0.35 10.44 -8.71
CA ALA A 18 0.62 9.45 -8.23
C ALA A 18 0.06 8.02 -8.39
N LEU A 19 -1.21 7.81 -8.08
CA LEU A 19 -1.90 6.54 -8.27
C LEU A 19 -1.99 6.14 -9.75
N GLU A 20 -2.29 7.07 -10.65
CA GLU A 20 -2.26 6.84 -12.11
C GLU A 20 -0.85 6.49 -12.62
N GLU A 21 0.19 7.19 -12.13
CA GLU A 21 1.58 6.87 -12.49
C GLU A 21 1.97 5.46 -12.04
N TRP A 22 1.51 5.03 -10.86
CA TRP A 22 1.73 3.68 -10.37
C TRP A 22 0.93 2.64 -11.15
N ARG A 23 -0.31 2.94 -11.53
CA ARG A 23 -1.12 2.09 -12.42
C ARG A 23 -0.37 1.82 -13.72
N ALA A 24 0.19 2.85 -14.35
CA ALA A 24 0.96 2.70 -15.59
C ALA A 24 2.21 1.82 -15.43
N LYS A 25 2.82 1.80 -14.23
CA LYS A 25 4.02 0.98 -13.93
C LYS A 25 3.69 -0.44 -13.48
N LYS A 26 2.49 -0.69 -12.94
CA LYS A 26 2.09 -1.94 -12.29
C LYS A 26 0.70 -2.36 -12.74
N ARG A 27 0.66 -3.28 -13.71
CA ARG A 27 -0.59 -3.88 -14.22
C ARG A 27 -1.43 -4.59 -13.15
N GLU A 28 -0.81 -5.04 -12.06
CA GLU A 28 -1.51 -5.63 -10.90
C GLU A 28 -2.53 -4.68 -10.24
N LEU A 29 -2.47 -3.37 -10.53
CA LEU A 29 -3.44 -2.39 -10.04
C LEU A 29 -4.66 -2.26 -10.97
N GLU A 30 -4.60 -2.74 -12.22
CA GLU A 30 -5.68 -2.58 -13.20
C GLU A 30 -7.05 -3.06 -12.71
N PRO A 31 -7.19 -4.22 -12.04
CA PRO A 31 -8.49 -4.68 -11.56
C PRO A 31 -9.15 -3.72 -10.56
N MET A 32 -8.35 -3.12 -9.68
CA MET A 32 -8.83 -2.16 -8.69
C MET A 32 -9.34 -0.88 -9.34
N PHE A 33 -8.63 -0.35 -10.34
CA PHE A 33 -9.07 0.83 -11.09
C PHE A 33 -10.29 0.53 -11.97
N ALA A 34 -10.33 -0.67 -12.56
CA ALA A 34 -11.45 -1.13 -13.37
C ALA A 34 -12.74 -1.23 -12.55
N ALA A 35 -12.67 -1.74 -11.31
CA ALA A 35 -13.81 -1.76 -10.40
C ALA A 35 -14.35 -0.35 -10.06
N ALA A 36 -13.49 0.67 -10.10
CA ALA A 36 -13.85 2.09 -9.96
C ALA A 36 -14.31 2.76 -11.27
N GLY A 37 -14.47 1.99 -12.35
CA GLY A 37 -14.92 2.47 -13.66
C GLY A 37 -13.88 3.34 -14.37
N LEU A 38 -12.59 2.98 -14.26
CA LEU A 38 -11.48 3.70 -14.90
C LEU A 38 -10.77 2.75 -15.86
N GLY A 39 -11.00 2.94 -17.15
CA GLY A 39 -10.49 2.04 -18.19
C GLY A 39 -10.09 2.76 -19.46
N ASP A 40 -8.82 3.16 -19.56
CA ASP A 40 -8.30 3.83 -20.76
C ASP A 40 -8.15 2.82 -21.92
N GLU A 41 -7.88 1.55 -21.61
CA GLU A 41 -7.71 0.50 -22.62
C GLU A 41 -9.05 -0.06 -23.11
N GLN A 42 -10.08 -0.07 -22.27
CA GLN A 42 -11.38 -0.67 -22.59
C GLN A 42 -12.09 0.10 -23.71
N GLU A 43 -12.09 1.43 -23.65
CA GLU A 43 -12.69 2.27 -24.70
C GLU A 43 -11.93 2.12 -26.04
N THR A 44 -10.59 2.12 -25.99
CA THR A 44 -9.77 2.00 -27.20
C THR A 44 -9.89 0.63 -27.86
N LEU A 45 -9.89 -0.45 -27.07
CA LEU A 45 -10.08 -1.82 -27.55
C LEU A 45 -11.46 -2.04 -28.15
N ALA A 46 -12.49 -1.50 -27.53
CA ALA A 46 -13.84 -1.57 -28.05
C ALA A 46 -14.03 -0.79 -29.34
N ASN A 47 -13.53 0.45 -29.40
CA ASN A 47 -13.57 1.24 -30.62
C ASN A 47 -12.86 0.52 -31.76
N ARG A 48 -11.71 -0.11 -31.49
CA ARG A 48 -11.00 -0.93 -32.47
C ARG A 48 -11.83 -2.15 -32.92
N ALA A 49 -12.46 -2.86 -31.99
CA ALA A 49 -13.32 -4.00 -32.31
C ALA A 49 -14.52 -3.58 -33.17
N ILE A 50 -15.18 -2.46 -32.83
CA ILE A 50 -16.31 -1.91 -33.58
C ILE A 50 -15.89 -1.48 -35.00
N VAL A 51 -14.73 -0.82 -35.14
CA VAL A 51 -14.20 -0.47 -36.47
C VAL A 51 -13.91 -1.71 -37.29
N ASP A 52 -13.34 -2.75 -36.68
CA ASP A 52 -13.03 -4.00 -37.37
C ASP A 52 -14.31 -4.74 -37.81
N LEU A 53 -15.36 -4.74 -36.99
CA LEU A 53 -16.70 -5.26 -37.35
C LEU A 53 -17.35 -4.51 -38.52
N LYS A 54 -16.99 -3.23 -38.73
CA LYS A 54 -17.52 -2.41 -39.83
C LYS A 54 -16.79 -2.60 -41.15
N ARG A 55 -15.67 -3.31 -41.17
CA ARG A 55 -14.89 -3.54 -42.39
C ARG A 55 -15.68 -4.35 -43.41
N ALA A 56 -15.42 -4.08 -44.68
CA ALA A 56 -16.05 -4.83 -45.76
C ALA A 56 -15.56 -6.28 -45.74
N PRO A 57 -16.46 -7.26 -45.98
CA PRO A 57 -16.06 -8.65 -46.12
C PRO A 57 -15.08 -8.81 -47.30
N PRO A 58 -14.32 -9.92 -47.35
CA PRO A 58 -13.51 -10.24 -48.52
C PRO A 58 -14.37 -10.22 -49.80
N THR A 59 -13.74 -9.90 -50.92
CA THR A 59 -14.40 -9.83 -52.23
C THR A 59 -14.76 -11.25 -52.69
N PRO A 60 -15.99 -11.51 -53.19
CA PRO A 60 -16.34 -12.80 -53.75
C PRO A 60 -15.49 -13.13 -54.99
N PRO A 61 -15.16 -14.42 -55.21
CA PRO A 61 -14.38 -14.85 -56.38
C PRO A 61 -15.17 -14.61 -57.68
N LEU A 62 -14.45 -14.35 -58.77
CA LEU A 62 -15.04 -14.24 -60.11
C LEU A 62 -15.33 -15.63 -60.65
N VAL A 63 -16.50 -15.83 -61.25
CA VAL A 63 -16.89 -17.12 -61.85
C VAL A 63 -16.02 -17.37 -63.08
N SER A 64 -15.17 -18.40 -63.03
CA SER A 64 -14.22 -18.74 -64.09
C SER A 64 -14.83 -19.63 -65.18
N GLY A 65 -15.98 -20.26 -64.89
CA GLY A 65 -16.66 -21.19 -65.79
C GLY A 65 -16.17 -22.64 -65.66
N ASP A 66 -15.10 -22.88 -64.89
CA ASP A 66 -14.66 -24.21 -64.49
C ASP A 66 -15.34 -24.62 -63.18
N THR A 67 -16.30 -25.55 -63.27
CA THR A 67 -17.11 -26.01 -62.14
C THR A 67 -16.30 -26.51 -60.94
N GLN A 68 -15.16 -27.18 -61.14
CA GLN A 68 -14.37 -27.70 -60.00
C GLN A 68 -13.62 -26.57 -59.29
N ARG A 69 -13.02 -25.68 -60.09
CA ARG A 69 -12.30 -24.52 -59.59
C ARG A 69 -13.21 -23.53 -58.88
N ASP A 70 -14.38 -23.26 -59.44
CA ASP A 70 -15.36 -22.35 -58.85
C ASP A 70 -15.85 -22.88 -57.48
N ILE A 71 -16.02 -24.20 -57.31
CA ILE A 71 -16.38 -24.81 -56.02
C ILE A 71 -15.26 -24.63 -54.98
N GLU A 72 -14.00 -24.86 -55.36
CA GLU A 72 -12.86 -24.68 -54.45
C GLU A 72 -12.66 -23.22 -54.04
N GLU A 73 -12.74 -22.29 -55.00
CA GLU A 73 -12.61 -20.85 -54.74
C GLU A 73 -13.75 -20.34 -53.86
N THR A 74 -14.98 -20.83 -54.07
CA THR A 74 -16.13 -20.52 -53.21
C THR A 74 -15.92 -21.05 -51.79
N LYS A 75 -15.35 -22.24 -51.62
CA LYS A 75 -15.04 -22.79 -50.28
C LYS A 75 -13.98 -21.94 -49.57
N ARG A 76 -12.87 -21.60 -50.24
CA ARG A 76 -11.82 -20.73 -49.69
C ARG A 76 -12.37 -19.35 -49.32
N TYR A 77 -13.26 -18.82 -50.14
CA TYR A 77 -13.94 -17.56 -49.87
C TYR A 77 -14.80 -17.62 -48.60
N ARG A 78 -15.61 -18.67 -48.41
CA ARG A 78 -16.39 -18.87 -47.19
C ARG A 78 -15.49 -18.94 -45.96
N GLU A 79 -14.40 -19.72 -46.02
CA GLU A 79 -13.44 -19.82 -44.92
C GLU A 79 -12.79 -18.46 -44.58
N ALA A 80 -12.41 -17.67 -45.59
CA ALA A 80 -11.87 -16.32 -45.39
C ALA A 80 -12.92 -15.36 -44.79
N TYR A 81 -14.17 -15.45 -45.24
CA TYR A 81 -15.30 -14.70 -44.71
C TYR A 81 -15.51 -14.98 -43.20
N TYR A 82 -15.54 -16.26 -42.79
CA TYR A 82 -15.69 -16.62 -41.37
C TYR A 82 -14.53 -16.09 -40.55
N ARG A 83 -13.29 -16.33 -41.00
CA ARG A 83 -12.10 -15.86 -40.27
C ARG A 83 -12.08 -14.34 -40.09
N HIS A 84 -12.51 -13.59 -41.10
CA HIS A 84 -12.54 -12.13 -41.05
C HIS A 84 -13.42 -11.59 -39.90
N PHE A 85 -14.64 -12.10 -39.78
CA PHE A 85 -15.57 -11.65 -38.74
C PHE A 85 -15.28 -12.32 -37.38
N GLU A 86 -14.85 -13.59 -37.37
CA GLU A 86 -14.47 -14.29 -36.14
C GLU A 86 -13.31 -13.60 -35.40
N GLU A 87 -12.33 -13.06 -36.12
CA GLU A 87 -11.25 -12.27 -35.50
C GLU A 87 -11.80 -11.05 -34.74
N SER A 88 -12.84 -10.42 -35.29
CA SER A 88 -13.47 -9.24 -34.69
C SER A 88 -14.36 -9.61 -33.49
N LEU A 89 -15.13 -10.69 -33.60
CA LEU A 89 -15.92 -11.24 -32.50
C LEU A 89 -15.02 -11.71 -31.34
N TYR A 90 -13.90 -12.34 -31.65
CA TYR A 90 -12.90 -12.73 -30.67
C TYR A 90 -12.31 -11.52 -29.92
N LYS A 91 -12.10 -10.38 -30.60
CA LYS A 91 -11.67 -9.14 -29.93
C LYS A 91 -12.72 -8.62 -28.95
N VAL A 92 -14.00 -8.72 -29.28
CA VAL A 92 -15.11 -8.37 -28.37
C VAL A 92 -15.10 -9.31 -27.16
N GLU A 93 -14.95 -10.63 -27.35
CA GLU A 93 -14.84 -11.56 -26.23
C GLU A 93 -13.59 -11.33 -25.37
N ALA A 94 -12.47 -10.98 -26.00
CA ALA A 94 -11.24 -10.64 -25.30
C ALA A 94 -11.41 -9.38 -24.42
N LEU A 95 -12.18 -8.38 -24.89
CA LEU A 95 -12.55 -7.20 -24.10
C LEU A 95 -13.30 -7.61 -22.82
N LEU A 96 -14.25 -8.55 -22.93
CA LEU A 96 -15.05 -9.03 -21.79
C LEU A 96 -14.27 -9.87 -20.77
N ARG A 97 -13.06 -10.32 -21.11
CA ARG A 97 -12.17 -11.03 -20.18
C ARG A 97 -11.30 -10.09 -19.34
N LEU A 98 -11.20 -8.82 -19.74
CA LEU A 98 -10.46 -7.83 -18.97
C LEU A 98 -11.25 -7.48 -17.71
N PRO A 99 -10.56 -7.17 -16.60
CA PRO A 99 -11.24 -6.74 -15.40
C PRO A 99 -12.05 -5.46 -15.69
N TRP A 100 -13.30 -5.46 -15.23
CA TRP A 100 -14.24 -4.35 -15.37
C TRP A 100 -15.15 -4.22 -14.15
N VAL A 101 -16.08 -3.28 -14.20
CA VAL A 101 -17.06 -3.04 -13.15
C VAL A 101 -17.95 -4.29 -13.00
N PRO A 102 -17.96 -4.96 -11.83
CA PRO A 102 -18.65 -6.25 -11.66
C PRO A 102 -20.17 -6.14 -11.84
N GLU A 103 -20.75 -4.97 -11.56
CA GLU A 103 -22.16 -4.69 -11.80
C GLU A 103 -22.57 -4.78 -13.28
N MET A 104 -21.61 -4.75 -14.20
CA MET A 104 -21.85 -4.86 -15.65
C MET A 104 -21.76 -6.30 -16.18
N GLU A 105 -21.49 -7.30 -15.34
CA GLU A 105 -21.44 -8.71 -15.75
C GLU A 105 -22.73 -9.17 -16.49
N PRO A 106 -23.95 -8.76 -16.09
CA PRO A 106 -25.15 -9.11 -16.84
C PRO A 106 -25.15 -8.61 -18.28
N LEU A 107 -24.55 -7.44 -18.53
CA LEU A 107 -24.40 -6.90 -19.87
C LEU A 107 -23.27 -7.61 -20.64
N ALA A 108 -22.20 -8.03 -19.96
CA ALA A 108 -21.17 -8.88 -20.55
C ALA A 108 -21.77 -10.21 -21.04
N GLU A 109 -22.65 -10.84 -20.25
CA GLU A 109 -23.37 -12.05 -20.67
C GLU A 109 -24.30 -11.81 -21.85
N ALA A 110 -25.01 -10.67 -21.88
CA ALA A 110 -25.83 -10.29 -23.04
C ALA A 110 -24.99 -10.14 -24.32
N ILE A 111 -23.78 -9.56 -24.21
CA ILE A 111 -22.83 -9.46 -25.33
C ILE A 111 -22.35 -10.85 -25.76
N ARG A 112 -21.99 -11.74 -24.83
CA ARG A 112 -21.59 -13.13 -25.15
C ARG A 112 -22.71 -13.88 -25.88
N GLY A 113 -23.95 -13.70 -25.44
CA GLY A 113 -25.13 -14.27 -26.08
C GLY A 113 -25.34 -13.77 -27.51
N GLU A 114 -25.19 -12.46 -27.75
CA GLU A 114 -25.30 -11.87 -29.09
C GLU A 114 -24.18 -12.36 -30.02
N VAL A 115 -22.95 -12.47 -29.51
CA VAL A 115 -21.81 -13.02 -30.27
C VAL A 115 -22.09 -14.46 -30.70
N ALA A 116 -22.64 -15.29 -29.80
CA ALA A 116 -23.02 -16.67 -30.14
C ALA A 116 -24.10 -16.73 -31.22
N GLN A 117 -25.13 -15.88 -31.14
CA GLN A 117 -26.19 -15.78 -32.16
C GLN A 117 -25.63 -15.35 -33.52
N LEU A 118 -24.70 -14.38 -33.53
CA LEU A 118 -24.05 -13.93 -34.76
C LEU A 118 -23.20 -15.02 -35.39
N ARG A 119 -22.50 -15.84 -34.60
CA ARG A 119 -21.75 -16.99 -35.11
C ARG A 119 -22.65 -18.05 -35.75
N GLU A 120 -23.79 -18.35 -35.12
CA GLU A 120 -24.78 -19.27 -35.67
C GLU A 120 -25.37 -18.71 -36.98
N TRP A 121 -25.78 -17.45 -36.98
CA TRP A 121 -26.31 -16.78 -38.16
C TRP A 121 -25.31 -16.76 -39.32
N MET A 122 -24.04 -16.46 -39.04
CA MET A 122 -22.98 -16.51 -40.04
C MET A 122 -22.84 -17.91 -40.63
N THR A 123 -23.02 -18.96 -39.81
CA THR A 123 -22.96 -20.37 -40.24
C THR A 123 -24.10 -20.69 -41.23
N GLU A 124 -25.29 -20.16 -40.98
CA GLU A 124 -26.48 -20.34 -41.83
C GLU A 124 -26.45 -19.47 -43.10
N HIS A 125 -25.88 -18.27 -43.03
CA HIS A 125 -25.86 -17.27 -44.10
C HIS A 125 -24.43 -16.87 -44.50
N PRO A 126 -23.66 -17.78 -45.12
CA PRO A 126 -22.30 -17.47 -45.56
C PRO A 126 -22.32 -16.40 -46.65
N ALA A 127 -21.28 -15.55 -46.68
CA ALA A 127 -21.06 -14.47 -47.67
C ALA A 127 -21.95 -13.22 -47.54
N THR A 128 -22.91 -13.18 -46.62
CA THR A 128 -23.69 -11.97 -46.32
C THR A 128 -23.16 -11.27 -45.08
N ARG A 129 -23.09 -9.94 -45.09
CA ARG A 129 -22.63 -9.18 -43.92
C ARG A 129 -23.66 -9.30 -42.77
N PRO A 130 -23.27 -9.74 -41.56
CA PRO A 130 -24.16 -9.75 -40.41
C PRO A 130 -24.54 -8.32 -39.98
N ASP A 131 -25.71 -8.18 -39.35
CA ASP A 131 -26.09 -6.93 -38.70
C ASP A 131 -25.44 -6.86 -37.31
N PHE A 132 -24.48 -5.95 -37.14
CA PHE A 132 -23.78 -5.75 -35.88
C PHE A 132 -24.33 -4.59 -35.05
N THR A 133 -25.44 -3.97 -35.45
CA THR A 133 -25.99 -2.77 -34.77
C THR A 133 -26.30 -3.01 -33.31
N ARG A 134 -26.94 -4.15 -32.99
CA ARG A 134 -27.25 -4.55 -31.62
C ARG A 134 -25.99 -4.80 -30.80
N LEU A 135 -25.04 -5.55 -31.35
CA LEU A 135 -23.76 -5.82 -30.69
C LEU A 135 -22.99 -4.52 -30.40
N GLU A 136 -22.94 -3.59 -31.37
CA GLU A 136 -22.30 -2.28 -31.20
C GLU A 136 -22.94 -1.48 -30.07
N ALA A 137 -24.27 -1.43 -30.01
CA ALA A 137 -24.99 -0.72 -28.95
C ALA A 137 -24.70 -1.32 -27.57
N LEU A 138 -24.73 -2.65 -27.44
CA LEU A 138 -24.42 -3.34 -26.17
C LEU A 138 -22.99 -3.07 -25.71
N VAL A 139 -22.01 -3.16 -26.63
CA VAL A 139 -20.59 -2.87 -26.32
C VAL A 139 -20.40 -1.42 -25.89
N GLN A 140 -21.05 -0.45 -26.57
CA GLN A 140 -20.97 0.95 -26.18
C GLN A 140 -21.57 1.20 -24.78
N HIS A 141 -22.73 0.60 -24.48
CA HIS A 141 -23.35 0.71 -23.16
C HIS A 141 -22.50 0.07 -22.06
N TYR A 142 -21.77 -1.01 -22.38
CA TYR A 142 -20.88 -1.69 -21.45
C TYR A 142 -19.69 -0.83 -21.02
N ILE A 143 -19.14 -0.04 -21.93
CA ILE A 143 -17.99 0.82 -21.65
C ILE A 143 -18.41 2.12 -20.98
N LYS A 144 -19.51 2.70 -21.45
CA LYS A 144 -20.05 3.94 -20.89
C LYS A 144 -20.73 3.75 -19.55
N LEU A 145 -21.03 2.51 -19.18
CA LEU A 145 -21.70 2.15 -17.93
C LEU A 145 -23.11 2.80 -17.82
N ASP A 146 -23.82 2.92 -18.95
CA ASP A 146 -25.04 3.73 -19.08
C ASP A 146 -26.26 2.94 -19.61
N HIS A 147 -26.32 1.64 -19.36
CA HIS A 147 -27.40 0.79 -19.87
C HIS A 147 -28.77 1.11 -19.22
N PRO A 148 -29.85 1.27 -19.99
CA PRO A 148 -31.15 1.74 -19.48
C PRO A 148 -31.80 0.79 -18.47
N GLU A 149 -31.62 -0.53 -18.64
CA GLU A 149 -32.19 -1.56 -17.76
C GLU A 149 -31.26 -1.93 -16.58
N LEU A 150 -29.97 -1.60 -16.68
CA LEU A 150 -28.94 -1.91 -15.68
C LEU A 150 -28.37 -0.60 -15.17
N GLN A 151 -29.15 0.05 -14.32
CA GLN A 151 -28.72 1.30 -13.70
C GLN A 151 -27.78 1.02 -12.54
N LEU A 152 -26.58 1.59 -12.62
CA LEU A 152 -25.66 1.59 -11.49
C LEU A 152 -26.25 2.43 -10.35
N PRO A 153 -26.10 1.99 -9.09
CA PRO A 153 -26.47 2.81 -7.94
C PRO A 153 -25.81 4.19 -8.00
N GLU A 154 -26.59 5.23 -7.75
CA GLU A 154 -26.10 6.61 -7.81
C GLU A 154 -24.89 6.82 -6.90
N GLY A 155 -23.82 7.40 -7.45
CA GLY A 155 -22.60 7.71 -6.70
C GLY A 155 -21.73 6.50 -6.34
N LEU A 156 -22.05 5.29 -6.80
CA LEU A 156 -21.23 4.09 -6.54
C LEU A 156 -19.81 4.25 -7.06
N LEU A 157 -19.65 4.65 -8.32
CA LEU A 157 -18.33 4.83 -8.94
C LEU A 157 -17.54 5.95 -8.28
N ASP A 158 -18.19 7.08 -7.96
CA ASP A 158 -17.54 8.18 -7.24
C ASP A 158 -17.16 7.77 -5.82
N GLY A 159 -17.98 6.95 -5.16
CA GLY A 159 -17.66 6.34 -3.87
C GLY A 159 -16.44 5.43 -3.94
N ARG A 160 -16.36 4.57 -4.96
CA ARG A 160 -15.19 3.71 -5.22
C ARG A 160 -13.94 4.52 -5.54
N ARG A 161 -14.04 5.58 -6.34
CA ARG A 161 -12.92 6.48 -6.64
C ARG A 161 -12.41 7.18 -5.38
N ARG A 162 -13.31 7.66 -4.51
CA ARG A 162 -12.94 8.22 -3.21
C ARG A 162 -12.27 7.18 -2.32
N ALA A 163 -12.85 5.99 -2.19
CA ALA A 163 -12.26 4.90 -1.41
C ALA A 163 -10.86 4.51 -1.94
N LEU A 164 -10.67 4.47 -3.25
CA LEU A 164 -9.38 4.20 -3.88
C LEU A 164 -8.34 5.27 -3.51
N MET A 165 -8.71 6.56 -3.55
CA MET A 165 -7.82 7.64 -3.09
C MET A 165 -7.55 7.57 -1.58
N ASP A 166 -8.60 7.42 -0.78
CA ASP A 166 -8.55 7.50 0.68
C ASP A 166 -7.82 6.31 1.33
N ILE A 167 -7.86 5.15 0.68
CA ILE A 167 -7.29 3.90 1.19
C ILE A 167 -6.00 3.58 0.43
N ALA A 168 -6.07 3.28 -0.86
CA ALA A 168 -4.87 2.90 -1.63
C ALA A 168 -3.88 4.08 -1.80
N GLY A 169 -4.38 5.32 -1.79
CA GLY A 169 -3.53 6.51 -1.82
C GLY A 169 -2.88 6.86 -0.47
N TYR A 170 -3.44 6.45 0.67
CA TYR A 170 -2.90 6.84 1.99
C TYR A 170 -1.40 6.53 2.17
N PRO A 171 -0.89 5.31 1.84
CA PRO A 171 0.55 5.05 1.94
C PRO A 171 1.40 5.98 1.08
N LEU A 172 0.93 6.35 -0.12
CA LEU A 172 1.63 7.29 -1.00
C LEU A 172 1.64 8.69 -0.40
N LEU A 173 0.51 9.14 0.17
CA LEU A 173 0.40 10.42 0.86
C LEU A 173 1.45 10.52 1.97
N VAL A 174 1.58 9.49 2.80
CA VAL A 174 2.57 9.46 3.87
C VAL A 174 4.00 9.45 3.30
N GLN A 175 4.29 8.66 2.27
CA GLN A 175 5.61 8.67 1.62
C GLN A 175 5.97 10.04 1.03
N HIS A 176 5.01 10.77 0.47
CA HIS A 176 5.21 12.13 0.00
C HIS A 176 5.42 13.11 1.16
N ALA A 177 4.63 13.01 2.22
CA ALA A 177 4.81 13.83 3.42
C ALA A 177 6.18 13.61 4.08
N LEU A 178 6.70 12.39 4.09
CA LEU A 178 8.03 12.09 4.66
C LEU A 178 9.19 12.68 3.85
N LYS A 179 8.99 12.99 2.57
CA LYS A 179 10.01 13.64 1.73
C LYS A 179 10.07 15.15 1.94
N ASP A 180 8.99 15.75 2.44
CA ASP A 180 8.89 17.19 2.67
C ASP A 180 8.88 17.50 4.18
N PRO A 181 9.98 18.05 4.73
CA PRO A 181 10.10 18.29 6.18
C PRO A 181 9.12 19.32 6.74
N PHE A 182 8.42 20.10 5.89
CA PHE A 182 7.46 21.12 6.32
C PHE A 182 6.00 20.71 6.12
N ASN A 183 5.74 19.47 5.70
CA ASN A 183 4.38 19.03 5.43
C ASN A 183 3.66 18.60 6.72
N GLU A 184 2.64 19.37 7.12
CA GLU A 184 1.79 19.10 8.28
C GLU A 184 0.60 18.17 7.98
N ALA A 185 0.48 17.66 6.75
CA ALA A 185 -0.66 16.82 6.35
C ALA A 185 -0.72 15.48 7.09
N VAL A 186 0.41 14.97 7.59
CA VAL A 186 0.51 13.68 8.29
C VAL A 186 1.20 13.88 9.63
N PRO A 187 0.65 13.33 10.74
CA PRO A 187 1.34 13.33 12.02
C PRO A 187 2.68 12.58 11.94
N PRO A 188 3.68 12.94 12.77
CA PRO A 188 4.98 12.27 12.72
C PRO A 188 4.84 10.77 13.02
N LEU A 189 5.58 9.93 12.30
CA LEU A 189 5.53 8.45 12.42
C LEU A 189 5.74 7.92 13.84
N THR A 190 6.40 8.70 14.71
CA THR A 190 6.69 8.32 16.10
C THR A 190 5.56 8.67 17.07
N SER A 191 4.48 9.31 16.61
CA SER A 191 3.37 9.74 17.45
C SER A 191 2.24 8.71 17.51
N ASP A 192 1.52 8.70 18.63
CA ASP A 192 0.33 7.86 18.80
C ASP A 192 -0.81 8.27 17.86
N ALA A 193 -0.87 9.56 17.48
CA ALA A 193 -1.83 10.05 16.49
C ALA A 193 -1.66 9.36 15.13
N PHE A 194 -0.42 9.18 14.67
CA PHE A 194 -0.14 8.43 13.44
C PHE A 194 -0.52 6.96 13.58
N ARG A 195 -0.26 6.34 14.74
CA ARG A 195 -0.59 4.93 14.97
C ARG A 195 -2.09 4.68 14.88
N ASN A 196 -2.90 5.51 15.53
CA ASN A 196 -4.36 5.37 15.51
C ASN A 196 -4.93 5.61 14.10
N ASP A 197 -4.41 6.61 13.36
CA ASP A 197 -4.84 6.87 11.99
C ASP A 197 -4.43 5.73 11.04
N PHE A 198 -3.18 5.25 11.14
CA PHE A 198 -2.70 4.09 10.38
C PHE A 198 -3.53 2.84 10.66
N GLU A 199 -3.80 2.53 11.94
CA GLU A 199 -4.59 1.37 12.32
C GLU A 199 -6.00 1.44 11.74
N THR A 200 -6.64 2.61 11.84
CA THR A 200 -7.97 2.85 11.26
C THR A 200 -7.95 2.62 9.75
N ARG A 201 -7.00 3.23 9.03
CA ARG A 201 -6.87 3.09 7.56
C ARG A 201 -6.54 1.67 7.13
N ALA A 202 -5.69 0.97 7.88
CA ALA A 202 -5.32 -0.43 7.63
C ALA A 202 -6.50 -1.38 7.89
N GLN A 203 -7.30 -1.11 8.93
CA GLN A 203 -8.53 -1.88 9.18
C GLN A 203 -9.57 -1.65 8.08
N THR A 204 -9.77 -0.41 7.62
CA THR A 204 -10.65 -0.13 6.48
C THR A 204 -10.18 -0.84 5.21
N TYR A 205 -8.86 -0.87 4.96
CA TYR A 205 -8.29 -1.64 3.85
C TYR A 205 -8.60 -3.13 3.97
N LEU A 206 -8.37 -3.72 5.15
CA LEU A 206 -8.66 -5.14 5.41
C LEU A 206 -10.15 -5.49 5.25
N GLN A 207 -11.06 -4.53 5.47
CA GLN A 207 -12.52 -4.72 5.29
C GLN A 207 -12.99 -4.49 3.84
N THR A 208 -12.13 -3.98 2.96
CA THR A 208 -12.51 -3.61 1.59
C THR A 208 -11.86 -4.54 0.57
N ASP A 209 -12.48 -5.71 0.36
CA ASP A 209 -11.92 -6.82 -0.42
C ASP A 209 -11.50 -6.45 -1.86
N TRP A 210 -12.30 -5.63 -2.55
CA TRP A 210 -12.01 -5.25 -3.93
C TRP A 210 -10.78 -4.34 -4.10
N LEU A 211 -10.25 -3.77 -3.01
CA LEU A 211 -9.00 -2.99 -3.00
C LEU A 211 -7.77 -3.87 -2.71
N HIS A 212 -7.96 -5.16 -2.36
CA HIS A 212 -6.86 -6.03 -2.01
C HIS A 212 -5.95 -6.27 -3.21
N SER A 213 -4.67 -5.95 -3.04
CA SER A 213 -3.64 -6.06 -4.06
C SER A 213 -2.30 -6.23 -3.36
N ARG A 214 -1.43 -7.08 -3.92
CA ARG A 214 -0.08 -7.32 -3.40
C ARG A 214 0.71 -6.02 -3.28
N VAL A 215 0.60 -5.14 -4.26
CA VAL A 215 1.29 -3.84 -4.30
C VAL A 215 0.83 -2.93 -3.16
N VAL A 216 -0.49 -2.76 -3.01
CA VAL A 216 -1.05 -1.88 -1.96
C VAL A 216 -0.77 -2.46 -0.58
N THR A 217 -0.91 -3.77 -0.40
CA THR A 217 -0.56 -4.45 0.86
C THR A 217 0.92 -4.29 1.19
N GLN A 218 1.81 -4.39 0.21
CA GLN A 218 3.24 -4.13 0.39
C GLN A 218 3.46 -2.67 0.84
N TRP A 219 2.77 -1.69 0.25
CA TRP A 219 2.88 -0.29 0.70
C TRP A 219 2.46 -0.11 2.16
N TYR A 220 1.30 -0.64 2.56
CA TYR A 220 0.85 -0.61 3.96
C TYR A 220 1.85 -1.30 4.91
N ALA A 221 2.37 -2.47 4.52
CA ALA A 221 3.34 -3.21 5.31
C ALA A 221 4.67 -2.43 5.44
N THR A 222 5.16 -1.82 4.35
CA THR A 222 6.37 -0.99 4.39
C THR A 222 6.19 0.24 5.30
N LEU A 223 5.00 0.84 5.29
CA LEU A 223 4.67 1.98 6.13
C LEU A 223 4.68 1.61 7.63
N ALA A 224 4.10 0.46 7.98
CA ALA A 224 4.13 -0.06 9.33
C ALA A 224 5.56 -0.31 9.82
N LEU A 225 6.39 -0.90 8.96
CA LEU A 225 7.82 -1.12 9.25
C LEU A 225 8.57 0.20 9.43
N ASP A 226 8.29 1.21 8.60
CA ASP A 226 8.90 2.54 8.72
C ASP A 226 8.52 3.23 10.02
N ALA A 227 7.26 3.13 10.43
CA ALA A 227 6.78 3.64 11.72
C ALA A 227 7.43 2.92 12.90
N ALA A 228 7.50 1.59 12.85
CA ALA A 228 8.16 0.78 13.87
C ALA A 228 9.66 1.14 13.98
N VAL A 229 10.37 1.29 12.85
CA VAL A 229 11.79 1.69 12.81
C VAL A 229 11.97 3.08 13.38
N ALA A 230 11.10 4.04 13.03
CA ALA A 230 11.15 5.40 13.54
C ALA A 230 10.95 5.44 15.06
N ARG A 231 9.97 4.70 15.60
CA ARG A 231 9.71 4.59 17.05
C ARG A 231 10.90 3.97 17.77
N LYS A 232 11.40 2.82 17.30
CA LYS A 232 12.54 2.14 17.90
C LYS A 232 13.82 2.99 17.85
N LYS A 233 14.00 3.77 16.78
CA LYS A 233 15.09 4.76 16.68
C LYS A 233 14.95 5.88 17.71
N ARG A 234 13.75 6.46 17.87
CA ARG A 234 13.47 7.47 18.90
C ARG A 234 13.79 6.94 20.30
N ASP A 235 13.36 5.72 20.60
CA ASP A 235 13.61 5.08 21.89
C ASP A 235 15.09 4.75 22.13
N SER A 236 15.84 4.43 21.08
CA SER A 236 17.31 4.27 21.17
C SER A 236 18.05 5.59 21.45
N THR A 237 17.45 6.73 21.11
CA THR A 237 18.04 8.07 21.31
C THR A 237 17.60 8.73 22.63
N ASP A 238 16.46 8.32 23.19
CA ASP A 238 15.91 8.88 24.43
C ASP A 238 16.61 8.31 25.67
N ARG A 239 17.73 8.95 26.03
CA ARG A 239 18.50 8.59 27.24
C ARG A 239 17.69 8.70 28.52
N ALA A 240 16.75 9.64 28.62
CA ALA A 240 15.95 9.84 29.82
C ALA A 240 15.00 8.65 30.05
N ARG A 241 14.37 8.15 28.98
CA ARG A 241 13.54 6.95 29.03
C ARG A 241 14.36 5.70 29.36
N LEU A 242 15.52 5.51 28.71
CA LEU A 242 16.42 4.37 28.99
C LEU A 242 16.88 4.34 30.45
N ALA A 243 17.15 5.52 31.02
CA ALA A 243 17.60 5.63 32.39
C ALA A 243 16.47 5.32 33.41
N LYS A 244 15.20 5.62 33.08
CA LYS A 244 14.04 5.20 33.89
C LYS A 244 13.83 3.68 33.90
N LEU A 245 14.26 2.97 32.86
CA LEU A 245 14.15 1.50 32.75
C LEU A 245 15.24 0.74 33.53
N LEU A 246 16.13 1.42 34.25
CA LEU A 246 17.13 0.79 35.12
C LEU A 246 16.51 0.43 36.47
N ARG A 247 16.47 -0.87 36.80
CA ARG A 247 15.88 -1.40 38.05
C ARG A 247 16.65 -1.03 39.33
N ARG A 248 17.95 -0.74 39.23
CA ARG A 248 18.82 -0.38 40.35
C ARG A 248 19.55 0.91 40.00
N ARG A 249 19.04 2.04 40.49
CA ARG A 249 19.70 3.33 40.37
C ARG A 249 20.29 3.71 41.71
N TRP A 250 21.48 4.31 41.70
CA TRP A 250 22.08 4.88 42.89
C TRP A 250 21.16 5.99 43.43
N PRO A 251 21.01 6.15 44.75
CA PRO A 251 20.23 7.23 45.32
C PRO A 251 20.90 8.58 45.03
N THR A 252 20.54 9.20 43.91
CA THR A 252 20.93 10.55 43.52
C THR A 252 19.69 11.46 43.51
N LEU A 253 19.93 12.77 43.60
CA LEU A 253 18.85 13.77 43.64
C LEU A 253 17.99 13.74 42.37
N SER A 254 18.51 13.30 41.22
CA SER A 254 17.76 13.13 39.97
C SER A 254 16.74 11.99 40.00
N VAL A 255 16.89 11.01 40.90
CA VAL A 255 15.89 9.96 41.13
C VAL A 255 14.76 10.49 42.01
N LEU A 256 15.07 11.38 42.95
CA LEU A 256 14.11 11.99 43.88
C LEU A 256 13.33 13.16 43.25
N LEU A 257 13.95 13.91 42.33
CA LEU A 257 13.36 15.04 41.61
C LEU A 257 13.47 14.82 40.08
N PRO A 258 12.55 14.05 39.48
CA PRO A 258 12.55 13.81 38.03
C PRO A 258 12.20 15.11 37.28
N GLY A 259 13.10 15.58 36.40
CA GLY A 259 12.87 16.75 35.53
C GLY A 259 13.83 17.91 35.72
N PHE A 260 14.70 17.87 36.75
CA PHE A 260 15.72 18.90 36.95
C PHE A 260 17.06 18.42 36.38
N GLU A 261 17.44 18.91 35.19
CA GLU A 261 18.66 18.47 34.47
C GLU A 261 19.94 18.67 35.28
N GLN A 262 19.94 19.64 36.21
CA GLN A 262 21.08 19.99 37.07
C GLN A 262 21.03 19.28 38.44
N ALA A 263 20.07 18.37 38.68
CA ALA A 263 19.88 17.71 39.98
C ALA A 263 21.12 16.95 40.43
N ASP A 264 21.76 16.24 39.51
CA ASP A 264 22.99 15.51 39.81
C ASP A 264 24.16 16.45 40.12
N GLN A 265 24.26 17.58 39.41
CA GLN A 265 25.30 18.58 39.68
C GLN A 265 25.13 19.21 41.07
N LEU A 266 23.89 19.57 41.43
CA LEU A 266 23.56 20.07 42.78
C LEU A 266 23.80 19.02 43.86
N TRP A 267 23.50 17.75 43.60
CA TRP A 267 23.74 16.64 44.53
C TRP A 267 25.22 16.50 44.86
N TYR A 268 26.08 16.48 43.84
CA TYR A 268 27.52 16.39 44.04
C TYR A 268 28.12 17.65 44.67
N LEU A 269 27.56 18.83 44.38
CA LEU A 269 27.97 20.10 44.97
C LEU A 269 27.56 20.22 46.45
N MET A 270 26.36 19.74 46.80
CA MET A 270 25.91 19.64 48.19
C MET A 270 26.77 18.66 48.98
N LEU A 271 27.04 17.48 48.41
CA LEU A 271 27.91 16.48 49.04
C LEU A 271 29.31 17.05 49.25
N SER A 272 29.94 17.63 48.22
CA SER A 272 31.29 18.20 48.34
C SER A 272 31.34 19.36 49.33
N GLY A 273 30.35 20.25 49.32
CA GLY A 273 30.23 21.36 50.27
C GLY A 273 30.10 20.87 51.72
N LEU A 274 29.29 19.85 51.96
CA LEU A 274 29.18 19.20 53.28
C LEU A 274 30.48 18.53 53.70
N THR A 275 31.21 17.89 52.77
CA THR A 275 32.51 17.30 53.06
C THR A 275 33.53 18.37 53.47
N PHE A 276 33.57 19.51 52.76
CA PHE A 276 34.44 20.63 53.10
C PHE A 276 34.10 21.20 54.48
N LEU A 277 32.81 21.41 54.77
CA LEU A 277 32.36 21.93 56.06
C LEU A 277 32.71 20.97 57.21
N ALA A 278 32.52 19.66 57.02
CA ALA A 278 32.90 18.64 58.00
C ALA A 278 34.42 18.59 58.25
N LEU A 279 35.24 18.80 57.21
CA LEU A 279 36.70 18.89 57.34
C LEU A 279 37.12 20.15 58.12
N PHE A 280 36.51 21.30 57.85
CA PHE A 280 36.78 22.55 58.59
C PHE A 280 36.32 22.48 60.05
N ALA A 281 35.23 21.76 60.34
CA ALA A 281 34.72 21.55 61.69
C ALA A 281 35.45 20.43 62.47
N GLU A 282 36.51 19.85 61.89
CA GLU A 282 37.28 18.72 62.45
C GLU A 282 36.43 17.46 62.75
N TRP A 283 35.32 17.29 62.04
CA TRP A 283 34.44 16.12 62.14
C TRP A 283 34.95 14.99 61.24
N TRP A 284 36.04 14.36 61.67
CA TRP A 284 36.77 13.35 60.89
C TRP A 284 35.93 12.13 60.48
N ILE A 285 35.05 11.64 61.36
CA ILE A 285 34.20 10.47 61.07
C ILE A 285 33.16 10.79 59.97
N PRO A 286 32.34 11.87 60.08
CA PRO A 286 31.47 12.33 59.00
C PRO A 286 32.20 12.62 57.68
N ALA A 287 33.36 13.28 57.75
CA ALA A 287 34.16 13.57 56.58
C ALA A 287 34.62 12.30 55.86
N GLY A 288 35.11 11.30 56.60
CA GLY A 288 35.49 10.00 56.04
C GLY A 288 34.32 9.29 55.36
N PHE A 289 33.14 9.26 55.99
CA PHE A 289 31.95 8.66 55.39
C PHE A 289 31.51 9.37 54.11
N LEU A 290 31.50 10.71 54.10
CA LEU A 290 31.13 11.52 52.93
C LEU A 290 32.10 11.31 51.75
N VAL A 291 33.41 11.19 52.02
CA VAL A 291 34.41 10.89 50.98
C VAL A 291 34.17 9.49 50.38
N ILE A 292 33.93 8.48 51.22
CA ILE A 292 33.64 7.12 50.75
C ILE A 292 32.33 7.13 49.95
N TRP A 293 31.28 7.79 50.44
CA TRP A 293 30.01 7.94 49.73
C TRP A 293 30.16 8.62 48.37
N LEU A 294 30.94 9.71 48.31
CA LEU A 294 31.25 10.42 47.06
C LEU A 294 31.98 9.49 46.07
N SER A 295 32.99 8.75 46.52
CA SER A 295 33.72 7.81 45.67
C SER A 295 32.84 6.67 45.13
N MET A 296 31.94 6.13 45.97
CA MET A 296 30.97 5.12 45.56
C MET A 296 29.95 5.69 44.58
N SER A 297 29.49 6.93 44.77
CA SER A 297 28.53 7.58 43.88
C SER A 297 29.11 7.84 42.48
N ILE A 298 30.38 8.26 42.38
CA ILE A 298 31.07 8.43 41.10
C ILE A 298 31.25 7.07 40.40
N GLY A 299 31.61 6.04 41.17
CA GLY A 299 31.72 4.67 40.65
C GLY A 299 30.38 4.11 40.14
N ALA A 300 29.30 4.35 40.87
CA ALA A 300 27.95 3.96 40.49
C ALA A 300 27.46 4.69 39.24
N HIS A 301 27.68 6.01 39.14
CA HIS A 301 27.31 6.80 37.96
C HIS A 301 28.05 6.35 36.70
N ARG A 302 29.34 5.97 36.82
CA ARG A 302 30.10 5.38 35.71
C ARG A 302 29.55 4.02 35.27
N ARG A 303 29.09 3.18 36.21
CA ARG A 303 28.45 1.88 35.90
C ARG A 303 27.10 2.10 35.21
N GLU A 304 26.27 3.00 35.73
CA GLU A 304 24.99 3.36 35.11
C GLU A 304 25.17 3.89 33.70
N LYS A 305 26.13 4.81 33.49
CA LYS A 305 26.42 5.34 32.16
C LYS A 305 26.84 4.22 31.19
N LYS A 306 27.70 3.30 31.63
CA LYS A 306 28.08 2.12 30.82
C LYS A 306 26.88 1.21 30.51
N GLU A 307 25.98 1.00 31.47
CA GLU A 307 24.77 0.21 31.24
C GLU A 307 23.81 0.89 30.25
N ILE A 308 23.64 2.21 30.35
CA ILE A 308 22.83 3.00 29.40
C ILE A 308 23.47 2.96 28.01
N GLU A 309 24.78 3.15 27.90
CA GLU A 309 25.53 3.08 26.64
C GLU A 309 25.43 1.67 26.02
N ALA A 310 25.57 0.61 26.82
CA ALA A 310 25.42 -0.77 26.36
C ALA A 310 23.99 -1.05 25.86
N ARG A 311 22.96 -0.58 26.58
CA ARG A 311 21.56 -0.68 26.14
C ARG A 311 21.29 0.13 24.87
N GLN A 312 21.84 1.33 24.78
CA GLN A 312 21.76 2.17 23.59
C GLN A 312 22.44 1.49 22.38
N ALA A 313 23.61 0.90 22.57
CA ALA A 313 24.31 0.15 21.54
C ALA A 313 23.51 -1.08 21.09
N TYR A 314 22.90 -1.81 22.04
CA TYR A 314 22.02 -2.94 21.74
C TYR A 314 20.81 -2.51 20.90
N LEU A 315 20.08 -1.48 21.34
CA LEU A 315 18.90 -0.98 20.62
C LEU A 315 19.24 -0.42 19.24
N SER A 316 20.33 0.33 19.11
CA SER A 316 20.79 0.83 17.80
C SER A 316 21.19 -0.29 16.84
N THR A 317 21.79 -1.37 17.35
CA THR A 317 22.06 -2.59 16.57
C THR A 317 20.76 -3.22 16.08
N GLN A 318 19.76 -3.35 16.97
CA GLN A 318 18.45 -3.87 16.60
C GLN A 318 17.73 -2.99 15.55
N VAL A 319 17.80 -1.67 15.69
CA VAL A 319 17.27 -0.73 14.66
C VAL A 319 17.94 -0.99 13.31
N GLY A 320 19.26 -1.19 13.30
CA GLY A 320 20.00 -1.57 12.10
C GLY A 320 19.53 -2.87 11.47
N THR A 321 19.27 -3.91 12.28
CA THR A 321 18.73 -5.19 11.79
C THR A 321 17.32 -5.04 11.23
N MET A 322 16.44 -4.30 11.91
CA MET A 322 15.05 -4.10 11.49
C MET A 322 14.99 -3.29 10.19
N LYS A 323 15.86 -2.28 10.05
CA LYS A 323 16.02 -1.54 8.80
C LYS A 323 16.46 -2.45 7.64
N ARG A 324 17.42 -3.35 7.85
CA ARG A 324 17.85 -4.32 6.82
C ARG A 324 16.72 -5.26 6.40
N VAL A 325 15.91 -5.73 7.36
CA VAL A 325 14.74 -6.56 7.06
C VAL A 325 13.72 -5.78 6.24
N ARG A 326 13.42 -4.53 6.64
CA ARG A 326 12.57 -3.61 5.88
C ARG A 326 13.08 -3.39 4.46
N ASP A 327 14.36 -3.09 4.29
CA ASP A 327 14.95 -2.81 2.97
C ASP A 327 14.90 -4.06 2.05
N ARG A 328 15.09 -5.27 2.61
CA ARG A 328 14.92 -6.53 1.88
C ARG A 328 13.46 -6.79 1.46
N PHE A 329 12.50 -6.42 2.31
CA PHE A 329 11.08 -6.55 1.99
C PHE A 329 10.64 -5.55 0.91
N VAL A 330 11.09 -4.29 1.00
CA VAL A 330 10.86 -3.28 -0.06
C VAL A 330 11.45 -3.74 -1.39
N ALA A 331 12.63 -4.37 -1.37
CA ALA A 331 13.28 -4.93 -2.55
C ALA A 331 12.62 -6.22 -3.09
N GLY A 332 11.61 -6.77 -2.41
CA GLY A 332 10.93 -8.01 -2.81
C GLY A 332 11.75 -9.29 -2.57
N VAL A 333 12.83 -9.22 -1.80
CA VAL A 333 13.71 -10.38 -1.52
C VAL A 333 13.10 -11.31 -0.47
N THR A 334 12.33 -10.75 0.47
CA THR A 334 11.68 -11.52 1.55
C THR A 334 10.19 -11.63 1.31
N GLN A 335 9.69 -12.87 1.30
CA GLN A 335 8.26 -13.17 1.27
C GLN A 335 7.55 -12.72 2.58
N PRO A 336 6.24 -12.42 2.51
CA PRO A 336 5.47 -11.93 3.67
C PRO A 336 5.48 -12.91 4.85
N ASP A 337 5.45 -14.23 4.64
CA ASP A 337 5.51 -15.22 5.72
C ASP A 337 6.84 -15.21 6.47
N LYS A 338 7.93 -15.16 5.71
CA LYS A 338 9.28 -15.09 6.26
C LYS A 338 9.48 -13.79 7.01
N LEU A 339 8.90 -12.69 6.51
CA LEU A 339 8.88 -11.42 7.20
C LEU A 339 8.12 -11.53 8.53
N ALA A 340 6.91 -12.09 8.54
CA ALA A 340 6.12 -12.26 9.77
C ALA A 340 6.90 -13.05 10.85
N PHE A 341 7.58 -14.13 10.45
CA PHE A 341 8.43 -14.90 11.37
C PHE A 341 9.63 -14.09 11.90
N GLN A 342 10.34 -13.39 11.01
CA GLN A 342 11.47 -12.53 11.41
C GLN A 342 11.04 -11.38 12.33
N LEU A 343 9.86 -10.80 12.10
CA LEU A 343 9.32 -9.73 12.91
C LEU A 343 8.97 -10.20 14.32
N ARG A 344 8.39 -11.40 14.48
CA ARG A 344 8.14 -12.00 15.81
C ARG A 344 9.41 -12.23 16.61
N GLN A 345 10.52 -12.57 15.94
CA GLN A 345 11.83 -12.72 16.59
C GLN A 345 12.47 -11.38 16.96
N LEU A 346 12.19 -10.32 16.19
CA LEU A 346 12.77 -8.99 16.40
C LEU A 346 12.00 -8.13 17.41
N ASP A 347 10.73 -8.46 17.65
CA ASP A 347 9.83 -7.79 18.58
C ASP A 347 9.19 -8.78 19.56
N GLU A 348 10.02 -9.42 20.39
CA GLU A 348 9.58 -10.43 21.38
C GLU A 348 8.55 -9.90 22.39
N ALA A 349 8.46 -8.58 22.59
CA ALA A 349 7.53 -7.94 23.53
C ALA A 349 6.27 -7.36 22.86
N GLY A 350 6.19 -7.36 21.52
CA GLY A 350 5.08 -6.75 20.77
C GLY A 350 4.94 -5.24 21.02
N GLU A 351 6.03 -4.52 21.28
CA GLU A 351 5.98 -3.09 21.65
C GLU A 351 5.93 -2.18 20.41
N TYR A 352 6.47 -2.65 19.28
CA TYR A 352 6.71 -1.82 18.09
C TYR A 352 5.89 -2.24 16.87
N ILE A 353 5.47 -3.51 16.82
CA ILE A 353 4.75 -4.10 15.70
C ILE A 353 3.30 -4.40 16.11
N ASP A 354 2.36 -3.81 15.38
CA ASP A 354 0.93 -3.98 15.63
C ASP A 354 0.39 -5.28 14.99
N ASP A 355 -0.65 -5.85 15.59
CA ASP A 355 -1.34 -7.06 15.08
C ASP A 355 -1.93 -6.87 13.68
N THR A 356 -2.28 -5.64 13.32
CA THR A 356 -2.74 -5.27 11.97
C THR A 356 -1.69 -5.57 10.91
N LEU A 357 -0.39 -5.45 11.20
CA LEU A 357 0.66 -5.81 10.24
C LEU A 357 0.64 -7.31 9.93
N TYR A 358 0.47 -8.16 10.95
CA TYR A 358 0.40 -9.60 10.73
C TYR A 358 -0.85 -10.00 9.92
N ARG A 359 -1.98 -9.31 10.11
CA ARG A 359 -3.18 -9.50 9.29
C ARG A 359 -2.96 -9.10 7.83
N LEU A 360 -2.31 -7.95 7.60
CA LEU A 360 -1.94 -7.49 6.25
C LEU A 360 -1.00 -8.47 5.57
N LEU A 361 0.03 -8.95 6.28
CA LEU A 361 0.96 -9.93 5.73
C LEU A 361 0.26 -11.24 5.38
N GLY A 362 -0.75 -11.65 6.15
CA GLY A 362 -1.54 -12.86 5.91
C GLY A 362 -2.43 -12.83 4.66
N LEU A 363 -2.81 -11.66 4.15
CA LEU A 363 -3.76 -11.54 3.02
C LEU A 363 -3.32 -12.29 1.76
N HIS A 364 -2.02 -12.31 1.45
CA HIS A 364 -1.49 -12.84 0.17
C HIS A 364 -0.59 -14.06 0.35
N THR A 365 -0.69 -14.74 1.49
CA THR A 365 0.21 -15.87 1.86
C THR A 365 -0.13 -17.18 1.14
N TYR A 366 -1.36 -17.31 0.62
CA TYR A 366 -1.84 -18.52 -0.03
C TYR A 366 -1.86 -18.45 -1.57
N ASP A 367 -1.62 -17.28 -2.17
CA ASP A 367 -1.71 -17.10 -3.64
C ASP A 367 -0.41 -17.44 -4.40
N THR A 368 0.53 -18.17 -3.79
CA THR A 368 1.79 -18.57 -4.44
C THR A 368 1.80 -19.99 -5.01
N GLU A 369 0.65 -20.66 -5.09
CA GLU A 369 0.53 -22.01 -5.67
C GLU A 369 -0.10 -22.08 -7.06
N GLU A 370 -0.25 -20.97 -7.80
CA GLU A 370 -0.66 -20.99 -9.22
C GLU A 370 0.42 -20.52 -10.20
#